data_AF-A0A932LEA7-F1
#
_entry.id   AF-A0A932LEA7-F1
#
_cell.length_a   1.000
_cell.length_b   1.000
_cell.length_c   1.000
_cell.angle_alpha   90.00
_cell.angle_beta   90.00
_cell.angle_gamma   90.00
#
_symmetry.space_group_name_H-M   'P 1'
#
loop_
_entity.id
_entity.type
_entity.pdbx_description
1 polymer ?
#
loop_
_entity_poly.entity_id
_entity_poly.type
_entity_poly.pdbx_seq_one_letter_code
_entity_poly.pdbx_strand_id
1 'polypeptide(L)'
;MRKIGLVLINVNITDITDESGYIEAIGKKAASQAIQQARGDVAEQLKLGEIRVAEAEREKVIQVANASKLREIGMREALREQAVRVAQLDKEQQVGEQTAAFAREVEVKNAEQDMRIRTADANAKAVKGENLAQAEIAASQANLLVKKAEAYQLGETRKREAEAAVQEAQHRAVAKAALAEAQRIEAEQRAALEAPAKATKAKTLVEAEADAGKRRIEAEGEAAAIFVKLEAEARGQYEILAKKGEGLQRIIDACGGAQQAFQLLLLEHLDKLAETSARAISNIKFDKVVVWENGGNGNGTTATSNFLQGLARTMPPIMQVMKDIGGVEVPEYFARLSPEARPDKSAVAAGDGPTPAPQTAKPSQTSSTPPPPKKEPRPA
;
A
#
# COMPACT_ATOMS: atom_id res chain seq x y z
N MET A 1 122.92 103.09 -158.71
CA MET A 1 124.34 103.45 -158.95
C MET A 1 124.73 103.06 -160.37
N ARG A 2 125.80 103.63 -160.93
CA ARG A 2 126.36 103.26 -162.26
C ARG A 2 127.26 102.02 -162.16
N LYS A 3 127.41 101.28 -163.27
CA LYS A 3 128.49 100.30 -163.59
C LYS A 3 128.66 99.07 -162.65
N ILE A 4 127.82 98.04 -162.77
CA ILE A 4 128.17 96.64 -163.13
C ILE A 4 126.90 96.02 -163.76
N GLY A 5 127.01 95.34 -164.90
CA GLY A 5 125.86 94.79 -165.62
C GLY A 5 125.48 93.38 -165.20
N LEU A 6 124.64 93.23 -164.17
CA LEU A 6 123.99 91.96 -163.82
C LEU A 6 122.49 92.19 -163.60
N VAL A 7 121.67 91.46 -164.35
CA VAL A 7 120.21 91.44 -164.23
C VAL A 7 119.84 90.22 -163.37
N LEU A 8 119.10 90.43 -162.29
CA LEU A 8 118.56 89.33 -161.50
C LEU A 8 117.33 88.76 -162.20
N ILE A 9 117.45 87.56 -162.77
CA ILE A 9 116.33 86.81 -163.33
C ILE A 9 115.80 85.88 -162.23
N ASN A 10 114.53 86.04 -161.85
CA ASN A 10 113.87 85.06 -160.99
C ASN A 10 113.37 83.90 -161.86
N VAL A 11 114.01 82.74 -161.73
CA VAL A 11 113.63 81.51 -162.45
C VAL A 11 112.85 80.62 -161.49
N ASN A 12 111.52 80.63 -161.62
CA ASN A 12 110.68 79.61 -161.00
C ASN A 12 110.81 78.31 -161.81
N ILE A 13 111.33 77.25 -161.18
CA ILE A 13 111.31 75.91 -161.75
C ILE A 13 109.92 75.32 -161.44
N THR A 14 109.04 75.25 -162.44
CA THR A 14 107.70 74.67 -162.28
C THR A 14 107.68 73.15 -162.41
N ASP A 15 108.52 72.58 -163.27
CA ASP A 15 108.53 71.14 -163.57
C ASP A 15 109.96 70.59 -163.62
N ILE A 16 110.18 69.49 -162.91
CA ILE A 16 111.40 68.69 -162.95
C ILE A 16 111.02 67.31 -163.48
N THR A 17 111.55 66.93 -164.63
CA THR A 17 111.37 65.61 -165.24
C THR A 17 112.73 64.91 -165.37
N ASP A 18 112.74 63.60 -165.17
CA ASP A 18 113.92 62.73 -165.15
C ASP A 18 113.68 61.54 -166.08
N GLU A 19 114.59 61.30 -167.02
CA GLU A 19 114.50 60.18 -167.98
C GLU A 19 114.60 58.80 -167.29
N SER A 20 115.14 58.72 -166.06
CA SER A 20 115.15 57.47 -165.28
C SER A 20 113.84 57.17 -164.52
N GLY A 21 112.84 58.06 -164.55
CA GLY A 21 111.54 57.84 -163.91
C GLY A 21 111.58 57.73 -162.37
N TYR A 22 112.71 58.07 -161.73
CA TYR A 22 112.95 57.86 -160.30
C TYR A 22 112.00 58.71 -159.43
N ILE A 23 111.71 59.94 -159.86
CA ILE A 23 110.81 60.86 -159.17
C ILE A 23 109.36 60.32 -159.14
N GLU A 24 108.89 59.71 -160.22
CA GLU A 24 107.53 59.13 -160.28
C GLU A 24 107.40 57.89 -159.37
N ALA A 25 108.44 57.07 -159.29
CA ALA A 25 108.49 55.92 -158.39
C ALA A 25 108.49 56.33 -156.91
N ILE A 26 109.23 57.38 -156.54
CA ILE A 26 109.17 57.97 -155.19
C ILE A 26 107.78 58.53 -154.90
N GLY A 27 107.18 59.27 -155.84
CA GLY A 27 105.83 59.81 -155.71
C GLY A 27 104.78 58.73 -155.43
N LYS A 28 104.79 57.64 -156.23
CA LYS A 28 103.89 56.49 -156.03
C LYS A 28 104.11 55.78 -154.69
N LYS A 29 105.35 55.65 -154.22
CA LYS A 29 105.66 55.05 -152.91
C LYS A 29 105.17 55.92 -151.75
N ALA A 30 105.48 57.22 -151.78
CA ALA A 30 105.06 58.18 -150.75
C ALA A 30 103.53 58.31 -150.68
N ALA A 31 102.85 58.41 -151.84
CA ALA A 31 101.39 58.44 -151.90
C ALA A 31 100.77 57.14 -151.36
N SER A 32 101.33 55.97 -151.69
CA SER A 32 100.85 54.69 -151.17
C SER A 32 101.04 54.58 -149.66
N GLN A 33 102.18 55.02 -149.12
CA GLN A 33 102.43 55.04 -147.68
C GLN A 33 101.46 55.99 -146.97
N ALA A 34 101.23 57.19 -147.49
CA ALA A 34 100.26 58.13 -146.93
C ALA A 34 98.81 57.58 -146.94
N ILE A 35 98.40 56.92 -148.04
CA ILE A 35 97.07 56.28 -148.13
C ILE A 35 96.93 55.12 -147.14
N GLN A 36 97.97 54.30 -146.96
CA GLN A 36 97.93 53.19 -145.99
C GLN A 36 98.01 53.68 -144.55
N GLN A 37 98.76 54.73 -144.27
CA GLN A 37 98.82 55.36 -142.95
C GLN A 37 97.46 55.97 -142.58
N ALA A 38 96.87 56.76 -143.48
CA ALA A 38 95.52 57.31 -143.27
C ALA A 38 94.45 56.21 -143.11
N ARG A 39 94.56 55.07 -143.82
CA ARG A 39 93.69 53.91 -143.60
C ARG A 39 93.92 53.24 -142.24
N GLY A 40 95.17 53.16 -141.78
CA GLY A 40 95.53 52.69 -140.44
C GLY A 40 94.92 53.58 -139.35
N ASP A 41 95.14 54.89 -139.46
CA ASP A 41 94.62 55.89 -138.51
C ASP A 41 93.07 55.84 -138.45
N VAL A 42 92.39 55.73 -139.60
CA VAL A 42 90.92 55.57 -139.66
C VAL A 42 90.48 54.25 -139.01
N ALA A 43 91.16 53.14 -139.27
CA ALA A 43 90.81 51.84 -138.66
C ALA A 43 91.05 51.84 -137.14
N GLU A 44 92.11 52.49 -136.66
CA GLU A 44 92.41 52.63 -135.24
C GLU A 44 91.41 53.55 -134.53
N GLN A 45 91.02 54.67 -135.15
CA GLN A 45 89.97 55.55 -134.62
C GLN A 45 88.60 54.87 -134.59
N LEU A 46 88.24 54.09 -135.62
CA LEU A 46 87.00 53.29 -135.62
C LEU A 46 87.01 52.27 -134.48
N LYS A 47 88.10 51.49 -134.33
CA LYS A 47 88.27 50.53 -133.23
C LYS A 47 88.20 51.20 -131.85
N LEU A 48 88.84 52.35 -131.66
CA LEU A 48 88.77 53.12 -130.41
C LEU A 48 87.36 53.67 -130.14
N GLY A 49 86.63 54.05 -131.19
CA GLY A 49 85.22 54.42 -131.12
C GLY A 49 84.34 53.26 -130.66
N GLU A 50 84.44 52.10 -131.31
CA GLU A 50 83.70 50.89 -130.96
C GLU A 50 83.99 50.40 -129.54
N ILE A 51 85.26 50.42 -129.11
CA ILE A 51 85.64 50.07 -127.74
C ILE A 51 84.99 51.02 -126.73
N ARG A 52 85.05 52.35 -126.96
CA ARG A 52 84.40 53.33 -126.06
C ARG A 52 82.89 53.17 -125.99
N VAL A 53 82.23 52.82 -127.11
CA VAL A 53 80.78 52.53 -127.13
C VAL A 53 80.49 51.29 -126.29
N ALA A 54 81.22 50.20 -126.51
CA ALA A 54 81.05 48.95 -125.74
C ALA A 54 81.36 49.11 -124.25
N GLU A 55 82.37 49.89 -123.88
CA GLU A 55 82.70 50.23 -122.49
C GLU A 55 81.61 51.08 -121.83
N ALA A 56 81.12 52.13 -122.52
CA ALA A 56 80.03 52.97 -122.02
C ALA A 56 78.71 52.20 -121.88
N GLU A 57 78.39 51.30 -122.82
CA GLU A 57 77.23 50.40 -122.72
C GLU A 57 77.37 49.42 -121.54
N ARG A 58 78.54 48.79 -121.39
CA ARG A 58 78.82 47.89 -120.26
C ARG A 58 78.72 48.61 -118.92
N GLU A 59 79.31 49.79 -118.80
CA GLU A 59 79.27 50.57 -117.57
C GLU A 59 77.83 51.03 -117.25
N LYS A 60 77.09 51.51 -118.25
CA LYS A 60 75.65 51.84 -118.12
C LYS A 60 74.84 50.63 -117.62
N VAL A 61 75.07 49.43 -118.18
CA VAL A 61 74.40 48.21 -117.72
C VAL A 61 74.77 47.87 -116.28
N ILE A 62 76.05 47.96 -115.89
CA ILE A 62 76.50 47.70 -114.52
C ILE A 62 75.90 48.71 -113.53
N GLN A 63 75.90 50.01 -113.87
CA GLN A 63 75.33 51.05 -113.01
C GLN A 63 73.81 50.89 -112.86
N VAL A 64 73.09 50.60 -113.96
CA VAL A 64 71.63 50.33 -113.90
C VAL A 64 71.33 49.07 -113.10
N ALA A 65 72.11 47.99 -113.27
CA ALA A 65 71.94 46.76 -112.49
C ALA A 65 72.21 46.97 -110.99
N ASN A 66 73.28 47.70 -110.63
CA ASN A 66 73.60 48.04 -109.24
C ASN A 66 72.53 48.95 -108.60
N ALA A 67 72.06 49.98 -109.32
CA ALA A 67 70.97 50.84 -108.86
C ALA A 67 69.67 50.05 -108.66
N SER A 68 69.37 49.11 -109.55
CA SER A 68 68.18 48.24 -109.46
C SER A 68 68.30 47.28 -108.26
N LYS A 69 69.46 46.67 -108.05
CA LYS A 69 69.77 45.80 -106.91
C LYS A 69 69.67 46.55 -105.57
N LEU A 70 70.27 47.74 -105.46
CA LEU A 70 70.21 48.54 -104.24
C LEU A 70 68.76 48.98 -103.93
N ARG A 71 68.00 49.35 -104.97
CA ARG A 71 66.57 49.65 -104.83
C ARG A 71 65.77 48.45 -104.35
N GLU A 72 66.00 47.26 -104.92
CA GLU A 72 65.29 46.05 -104.48
C GLU A 72 65.66 45.63 -103.05
N ILE A 73 66.93 45.73 -102.67
CA ILE A 73 67.39 45.48 -101.29
C ILE A 73 66.70 46.46 -100.33
N GLY A 74 66.76 47.77 -100.59
CA GLY A 74 66.12 48.78 -99.74
C GLY A 74 64.60 48.62 -99.65
N MET A 75 63.92 48.23 -100.74
CA MET A 75 62.50 47.89 -100.71
C MET A 75 62.21 46.63 -99.87
N ARG A 76 63.02 45.57 -99.99
CA ARG A 76 62.88 44.32 -99.21
C ARG A 76 63.16 44.55 -97.72
N GLU A 77 64.15 45.37 -97.38
CA GLU A 77 64.49 45.73 -96.01
C GLU A 77 63.36 46.57 -95.39
N ALA A 78 62.89 47.62 -96.06
CA ALA A 78 61.76 48.42 -95.59
C ALA A 78 60.47 47.58 -95.39
N LEU A 79 60.15 46.69 -96.34
CA LEU A 79 59.02 45.77 -96.23
C LEU A 79 59.19 44.79 -95.05
N ARG A 80 60.40 44.29 -94.81
CA ARG A 80 60.69 43.40 -93.67
C ARG A 80 60.57 44.14 -92.34
N GLU A 81 61.14 45.34 -92.23
CA GLU A 81 61.02 46.17 -91.02
C GLU A 81 59.57 46.54 -90.73
N GLN A 82 58.81 46.91 -91.77
CA GLN A 82 57.38 47.17 -91.65
C GLN A 82 56.63 45.92 -91.17
N ALA A 83 56.87 44.76 -91.78
CA ALA A 83 56.21 43.51 -91.39
C ALA A 83 56.56 43.08 -89.94
N VAL A 84 57.82 43.21 -89.52
CA VAL A 84 58.25 42.92 -88.14
C VAL A 84 57.62 43.91 -87.17
N ARG A 85 57.56 45.20 -87.51
CA ARG A 85 56.95 46.23 -86.65
C ARG A 85 55.44 46.04 -86.52
N VAL A 86 54.74 45.71 -87.60
CA VAL A 86 53.31 45.37 -87.58
C VAL A 86 53.09 44.13 -86.70
N ALA A 87 53.81 43.03 -86.93
CA ALA A 87 53.66 41.82 -86.13
C ALA A 87 53.99 42.02 -84.63
N GLN A 88 54.92 42.91 -84.30
CA GLN A 88 55.22 43.29 -82.91
C GLN A 88 54.09 44.13 -82.28
N LEU A 89 53.54 45.10 -83.03
CA LEU A 89 52.38 45.89 -82.57
C LEU A 89 51.13 45.02 -82.39
N ASP A 90 50.86 44.10 -83.33
CA ASP A 90 49.74 43.14 -83.24
C ASP A 90 49.89 42.24 -82.01
N LYS A 91 51.13 41.77 -81.72
CA LYS A 91 51.44 40.99 -80.52
C LYS A 91 51.25 41.81 -79.24
N GLU A 92 51.72 43.05 -79.21
CA GLU A 92 51.58 43.95 -78.04
C GLU A 92 50.10 44.31 -77.79
N GLN A 93 49.34 44.58 -78.86
CA GLN A 93 47.89 44.74 -78.79
C GLN A 93 47.22 43.48 -78.25
N GLN A 94 47.50 42.31 -78.80
CA GLN A 94 46.87 41.05 -78.38
C GLN A 94 47.20 40.69 -76.92
N VAL A 95 48.44 40.93 -76.47
CA VAL A 95 48.83 40.75 -75.05
C VAL A 95 48.15 41.79 -74.15
N GLY A 96 48.03 43.05 -74.59
CA GLY A 96 47.31 44.11 -73.87
C GLY A 96 45.81 43.80 -73.74
N GLU A 97 45.19 43.31 -74.81
CA GLU A 97 43.78 42.91 -74.83
C GLU A 97 43.53 41.69 -73.94
N GLN A 98 44.37 40.66 -74.02
CA GLN A 98 44.25 39.47 -73.16
C GLN A 98 44.50 39.78 -71.69
N THR A 99 45.49 40.60 -71.35
CA THR A 99 45.76 41.00 -69.95
C THR A 99 44.64 41.88 -69.40
N ALA A 100 44.10 42.82 -70.18
CA ALA A 100 42.94 43.62 -69.79
C ALA A 100 41.65 42.77 -69.68
N ALA A 101 41.44 41.80 -70.56
CA ALA A 101 40.32 40.86 -70.47
C ALA A 101 40.42 39.98 -69.22
N PHE A 102 41.59 39.40 -68.95
CA PHE A 102 41.86 38.59 -67.77
C PHE A 102 41.71 39.39 -66.47
N ALA A 103 42.23 40.62 -66.41
CA ALA A 103 42.08 41.50 -65.25
C ALA A 103 40.59 41.78 -64.93
N ARG A 104 39.80 42.13 -65.96
CA ARG A 104 38.34 42.31 -65.81
C ARG A 104 37.64 41.01 -65.37
N GLU A 105 38.02 39.87 -65.92
CA GLU A 105 37.44 38.58 -65.55
C GLU A 105 37.76 38.22 -64.09
N VAL A 106 39.00 38.43 -63.64
CA VAL A 106 39.41 38.24 -62.24
C VAL A 106 38.64 39.18 -61.30
N GLU A 107 38.48 40.46 -61.64
CA GLU A 107 37.66 41.39 -60.84
C GLU A 107 36.19 40.95 -60.75
N VAL A 108 35.58 40.55 -61.87
CA VAL A 108 34.20 40.03 -61.89
C VAL A 108 34.09 38.75 -61.06
N LYS A 109 35.06 37.83 -61.17
CA LYS A 109 35.04 36.56 -60.41
C LYS A 109 35.27 36.77 -58.92
N ASN A 110 36.13 37.70 -58.53
CA ASN A 110 36.30 38.11 -57.14
C ASN A 110 35.02 38.75 -56.59
N ALA A 111 34.36 39.64 -57.35
CA ALA A 111 33.08 40.24 -56.96
C ALA A 111 31.94 39.19 -56.86
N GLU A 112 31.87 38.23 -57.79
CA GLU A 112 30.95 37.09 -57.72
C GLU A 112 31.20 36.22 -56.47
N GLN A 113 32.47 35.94 -56.16
CA GLN A 113 32.86 35.18 -54.98
C GLN A 113 32.48 35.92 -53.68
N ASP A 114 32.83 37.20 -53.57
CA ASP A 114 32.49 38.05 -52.42
C ASP A 114 30.98 38.15 -52.23
N MET A 115 30.22 38.34 -53.32
CA MET A 115 28.76 38.34 -53.28
C MET A 115 28.24 37.00 -52.76
N ARG A 116 28.71 35.87 -53.31
CA ARG A 116 28.28 34.52 -52.87
C ARG A 116 28.62 34.27 -51.40
N ILE A 117 29.79 34.67 -50.92
CA ILE A 117 30.19 34.54 -49.50
C ILE A 117 29.27 35.37 -48.61
N ARG A 118 29.01 36.63 -48.96
CA ARG A 118 28.12 37.52 -48.18
C ARG A 118 26.68 37.03 -48.18
N THR A 119 26.16 36.57 -49.31
CA THR A 119 24.82 35.96 -49.40
C THR A 119 24.74 34.66 -48.59
N ALA A 120 25.75 33.79 -48.66
CA ALA A 120 25.80 32.55 -47.89
C ALA A 120 25.87 32.80 -46.37
N ASP A 121 26.69 33.75 -45.91
CA ASP A 121 26.78 34.14 -44.50
C ASP A 121 25.49 34.81 -44.00
N ALA A 122 24.88 35.68 -44.79
CA ALA A 122 23.58 36.28 -44.47
C ALA A 122 22.49 35.20 -44.36
N ASN A 123 22.42 34.26 -45.30
CA ASN A 123 21.49 33.13 -45.26
C ASN A 123 21.76 32.21 -44.07
N ALA A 124 23.01 31.90 -43.75
CA ALA A 124 23.37 31.09 -42.59
C ALA A 124 22.96 31.78 -41.27
N LYS A 125 23.12 33.10 -41.16
CA LYS A 125 22.65 33.89 -40.02
C LYS A 125 21.13 33.93 -39.93
N ALA A 126 20.43 34.10 -41.05
CA ALA A 126 18.96 34.07 -41.10
C ALA A 126 18.42 32.70 -40.63
N VAL A 127 18.90 31.61 -41.24
CA VAL A 127 18.52 30.23 -40.87
C VAL A 127 18.88 29.92 -39.41
N LYS A 128 20.01 30.41 -38.89
CA LYS A 128 20.34 30.27 -37.47
C LYS A 128 19.34 31.02 -36.57
N GLY A 129 18.95 32.23 -36.94
CA GLY A 129 17.92 33.00 -36.25
C GLY A 129 16.55 32.33 -36.27
N GLU A 130 16.13 31.81 -37.42
CA GLU A 130 14.88 31.05 -37.58
C GLU A 130 14.87 29.78 -36.72
N ASN A 131 15.96 29.01 -36.70
CA ASN A 131 16.07 27.81 -35.86
C ASN A 131 16.04 28.15 -34.36
N LEU A 132 16.67 29.24 -33.93
CA LEU A 132 16.60 29.71 -32.54
C LEU A 132 15.17 30.15 -32.17
N ALA A 133 14.51 30.92 -33.03
CA ALA A 133 13.12 31.33 -32.83
C ALA A 133 12.17 30.11 -32.79
N GLN A 134 12.35 29.12 -33.67
CA GLN A 134 11.59 27.88 -33.65
C GLN A 134 11.82 27.08 -32.36
N ALA A 135 13.05 27.02 -31.85
CA ALA A 135 13.37 26.38 -30.58
C ALA A 135 12.71 27.11 -29.40
N GLU A 136 12.73 28.44 -29.37
CA GLU A 136 12.04 29.25 -28.35
C GLU A 136 10.51 29.10 -28.41
N ILE A 137 9.93 29.05 -29.62
CA ILE A 137 8.50 28.77 -29.82
C ILE A 137 8.15 27.38 -29.31
N ALA A 138 8.93 26.35 -29.67
CA ALA A 138 8.71 24.97 -29.22
C ALA A 138 8.84 24.83 -27.69
N ALA A 139 9.85 25.47 -27.08
CA ALA A 139 10.01 25.52 -25.63
C ALA A 139 8.84 26.25 -24.94
N SER A 140 8.37 27.35 -25.52
CA SER A 140 7.22 28.11 -25.02
C SER A 140 5.92 27.31 -25.12
N GLN A 141 5.72 26.59 -26.22
CA GLN A 141 4.59 25.67 -26.42
C GLN A 141 4.64 24.49 -25.43
N ALA A 142 5.81 23.89 -25.22
CA ALA A 142 5.99 22.82 -24.23
C ALA A 142 5.67 23.31 -22.81
N ASN A 143 6.19 24.47 -22.40
CA ASN A 143 5.87 25.09 -21.11
C ASN A 143 4.37 25.41 -20.95
N LEU A 144 3.71 25.86 -22.03
CA LEU A 144 2.27 26.11 -22.05
C LEU A 144 1.46 24.79 -21.94
N LEU A 145 1.91 23.71 -22.57
CA LEU A 145 1.30 22.38 -22.46
C LEU A 145 1.45 21.81 -21.04
N VAL A 146 2.63 21.93 -20.42
CA VAL A 146 2.86 21.53 -19.02
C VAL A 146 1.91 22.29 -18.09
N LYS A 147 1.86 23.62 -18.17
CA LYS A 147 0.95 24.44 -17.34
C LYS A 147 -0.53 24.11 -17.56
N LYS A 148 -0.95 23.79 -18.80
CA LYS A 148 -2.31 23.31 -19.09
C LYS A 148 -2.58 21.94 -18.47
N ALA A 149 -1.63 21.01 -18.53
CA ALA A 149 -1.74 19.69 -17.94
C ALA A 149 -1.79 19.74 -16.40
N GLU A 150 -0.95 20.57 -15.77
CA GLU A 150 -0.98 20.84 -14.32
C GLU A 150 -2.30 21.45 -13.89
N ALA A 151 -2.79 22.48 -14.59
CA ALA A 151 -4.08 23.11 -14.29
C ALA A 151 -5.26 22.14 -14.49
N TYR A 152 -5.20 21.27 -15.51
CA TYR A 152 -6.19 20.22 -15.74
C TYR A 152 -6.16 19.15 -14.65
N GLN A 153 -4.97 18.65 -14.27
CA GLN A 153 -4.83 17.69 -13.18
C GLN A 153 -5.34 18.27 -11.86
N LEU A 154 -4.97 19.50 -11.51
CA LEU A 154 -5.45 20.18 -10.30
C LEU A 154 -6.98 20.40 -10.32
N GLY A 155 -7.55 20.63 -11.49
CA GLY A 155 -9.01 20.71 -11.67
C GLY A 155 -9.70 19.37 -11.46
N GLU A 156 -9.20 18.30 -12.10
CA GLU A 156 -9.73 16.94 -11.96
C GLU A 156 -9.54 16.38 -10.55
N THR A 157 -8.39 16.58 -9.88
CA THR A 157 -8.18 16.10 -8.50
C THR A 157 -9.16 16.79 -7.55
N ARG A 158 -9.26 18.13 -7.58
CA ARG A 158 -10.20 18.86 -6.73
C ARG A 158 -11.66 18.51 -7.02
N LYS A 159 -12.01 18.27 -8.29
CA LYS A 159 -13.35 17.80 -8.66
C LYS A 159 -13.64 16.43 -8.05
N ARG A 160 -12.72 15.47 -8.18
CA ARG A 160 -12.86 14.12 -7.60
C ARG A 160 -12.84 14.12 -6.08
N GLU A 161 -12.02 14.96 -5.45
CA GLU A 161 -12.03 15.18 -4.00
C GLU A 161 -13.38 15.73 -3.52
N ALA A 162 -13.95 16.71 -4.23
CA ALA A 162 -15.27 17.26 -3.92
C ALA A 162 -16.39 16.21 -4.14
N GLU A 163 -16.36 15.46 -5.25
CA GLU A 163 -17.30 14.38 -5.54
C GLU A 163 -17.23 13.27 -4.48
N ALA A 164 -16.01 12.86 -4.07
CA ALA A 164 -15.80 11.87 -3.02
C ALA A 164 -16.29 12.37 -1.65
N ALA A 165 -16.05 13.65 -1.31
CA ALA A 165 -16.56 14.25 -0.07
C ALA A 165 -18.10 14.33 -0.05
N VAL A 166 -18.73 14.63 -1.19
CA VAL A 166 -20.20 14.59 -1.34
C VAL A 166 -20.73 13.16 -1.19
N GLN A 167 -20.10 12.17 -1.82
CA GLN A 167 -20.47 10.76 -1.67
C GLN A 167 -20.29 10.26 -0.23
N GLU A 168 -19.20 10.62 0.45
CA GLU A 168 -18.98 10.26 1.85
C GLU A 168 -20.05 10.89 2.76
N ALA A 169 -20.40 12.17 2.53
CA ALA A 169 -21.47 12.83 3.25
C ALA A 169 -22.84 12.16 3.00
N GLN A 170 -23.14 11.76 1.77
CA GLN A 170 -24.35 11.00 1.42
C GLN A 170 -24.38 9.63 2.10
N HIS A 171 -23.31 8.82 1.98
CA HIS A 171 -23.23 7.52 2.64
C HIS A 171 -23.31 7.63 4.16
N ARG A 172 -22.69 8.65 4.76
CA ARG A 172 -22.79 8.93 6.21
C ARG A 172 -24.22 9.33 6.61
N ALA A 173 -24.94 10.07 5.77
CA ALA A 173 -26.35 10.40 6.01
C ALA A 173 -27.26 9.15 5.90
N VAL A 174 -27.07 8.33 4.87
CA VAL A 174 -27.79 7.05 4.68
C VAL A 174 -27.50 6.07 5.82
N ALA A 175 -26.24 5.93 6.25
CA ALA A 175 -25.88 5.08 7.38
C ALA A 175 -26.52 5.55 8.69
N LYS A 176 -26.58 6.86 8.94
CA LYS A 176 -27.29 7.43 10.10
C LYS A 176 -28.80 7.17 10.03
N ALA A 177 -29.41 7.30 8.86
CA ALA A 177 -30.83 6.99 8.65
C ALA A 177 -31.12 5.51 8.90
N ALA A 178 -30.31 4.61 8.32
CA ALA A 178 -30.43 3.16 8.50
C ALA A 178 -30.23 2.72 9.96
N LEU A 179 -29.30 3.35 10.69
CA LEU A 179 -29.13 3.10 12.14
C LEU A 179 -30.33 3.56 12.95
N ALA A 180 -30.91 4.72 12.64
CA ALA A 180 -32.12 5.22 13.31
C ALA A 180 -33.34 4.32 13.01
N GLU A 181 -33.47 3.83 11.77
CA GLU A 181 -34.51 2.89 11.37
C GLU A 181 -34.33 1.51 12.03
N ALA A 182 -33.10 0.98 12.09
CA ALA A 182 -32.79 -0.26 12.80
C ALA A 182 -33.10 -0.14 14.30
N GLN A 183 -32.75 0.97 14.95
CA GLN A 183 -33.12 1.23 16.35
C GLN A 183 -34.62 1.30 16.57
N ARG A 184 -35.38 1.90 15.63
CA ARG A 184 -36.84 1.89 15.67
C ARG A 184 -37.42 0.49 15.55
N ILE A 185 -36.97 -0.29 14.56
CA ILE A 185 -37.43 -1.68 14.36
C ILE A 185 -37.08 -2.54 15.58
N GLU A 186 -35.88 -2.41 16.14
CA GLU A 186 -35.49 -3.15 17.34
C GLU A 186 -36.34 -2.73 18.55
N ALA A 187 -36.63 -1.44 18.73
CA ALA A 187 -37.50 -0.95 19.81
C ALA A 187 -38.95 -1.42 19.64
N GLU A 188 -39.48 -1.42 18.41
CA GLU A 188 -40.83 -1.93 18.09
C GLU A 188 -40.92 -3.45 18.33
N GLN A 189 -39.90 -4.23 17.93
CA GLN A 189 -39.82 -5.67 18.21
C GLN A 189 -39.66 -5.98 19.70
N ARG A 190 -38.79 -5.25 20.42
CA ARG A 190 -38.65 -5.38 21.89
C ARG A 190 -39.96 -5.07 22.58
N ALA A 191 -40.66 -3.99 22.21
CA ALA A 191 -41.97 -3.66 22.77
C ALA A 191 -43.01 -4.76 22.50
N ALA A 192 -43.06 -5.28 21.26
CA ALA A 192 -43.97 -6.35 20.86
C ALA A 192 -43.73 -7.69 21.58
N LEU A 193 -42.50 -7.99 22.00
CA LEU A 193 -42.16 -9.20 22.76
C LEU A 193 -42.23 -8.99 24.28
N GLU A 194 -41.81 -7.83 24.79
CA GLU A 194 -41.86 -7.51 26.22
C GLU A 194 -43.28 -7.32 26.74
N ALA A 195 -44.20 -6.76 25.94
CA ALA A 195 -45.59 -6.57 26.36
C ALA A 195 -46.31 -7.90 26.70
N PRO A 196 -46.33 -8.94 25.83
CA PRO A 196 -46.91 -10.23 26.17
C PRO A 196 -46.10 -10.99 27.23
N ALA A 197 -44.77 -10.83 27.28
CA ALA A 197 -43.95 -11.44 28.33
C ALA A 197 -44.23 -10.84 29.72
N LYS A 198 -44.46 -9.52 29.82
CA LYS A 198 -44.90 -8.86 31.05
C LYS A 198 -46.33 -9.25 31.42
N ALA A 199 -47.24 -9.35 30.43
CA ALA A 199 -48.61 -9.79 30.65
C ALA A 199 -48.71 -11.25 31.13
N THR A 200 -47.95 -12.17 30.53
CA THR A 200 -47.90 -13.58 30.99
C THR A 200 -47.29 -13.69 32.37
N LYS A 201 -46.18 -12.99 32.66
CA LYS A 201 -45.59 -12.93 34.01
C LYS A 201 -46.58 -12.40 35.05
N ALA A 202 -47.29 -11.31 34.75
CA ALA A 202 -48.31 -10.75 35.63
C ALA A 202 -49.47 -11.74 35.85
N LYS A 203 -49.96 -12.38 34.78
CA LYS A 203 -50.99 -13.42 34.85
C LYS A 203 -50.56 -14.59 35.75
N THR A 204 -49.34 -15.13 35.57
CA THR A 204 -48.84 -16.24 36.40
C THR A 204 -48.68 -15.86 37.87
N LEU A 205 -48.37 -14.60 38.18
CA LEU A 205 -48.27 -14.12 39.57
C LEU A 205 -49.66 -14.05 40.22
N VAL A 206 -50.65 -13.48 39.51
CA VAL A 206 -52.04 -13.39 39.98
C VAL A 206 -52.68 -14.78 40.10
N GLU A 207 -52.42 -15.69 39.16
CA GLU A 207 -52.88 -17.08 39.25
C GLU A 207 -52.25 -17.81 40.45
N ALA A 208 -50.94 -17.64 40.69
CA ALA A 208 -50.29 -18.22 41.87
C ALA A 208 -50.80 -17.64 43.21
N GLU A 209 -51.10 -16.34 43.26
CA GLU A 209 -51.69 -15.68 44.43
C GLU A 209 -53.14 -16.15 44.67
N ALA A 210 -53.94 -16.29 43.61
CA ALA A 210 -55.30 -16.84 43.70
C ALA A 210 -55.29 -18.30 44.18
N ASP A 211 -54.38 -19.12 43.67
CA ASP A 211 -54.16 -20.52 44.08
C ASP A 211 -53.70 -20.63 45.54
N ALA A 212 -52.84 -19.71 46.01
CA ALA A 212 -52.42 -19.64 47.41
C ALA A 212 -53.60 -19.22 48.32
N GLY A 213 -54.37 -18.21 47.91
CA GLY A 213 -55.57 -17.76 48.61
C GLY A 213 -56.64 -18.86 48.71
N LYS A 214 -56.87 -19.60 47.61
CA LYS A 214 -57.79 -20.74 47.57
C LYS A 214 -57.39 -21.83 48.57
N ARG A 215 -56.13 -22.28 48.54
CA ARG A 215 -55.63 -23.28 49.51
C ARG A 215 -55.75 -22.81 50.96
N ARG A 216 -55.57 -21.51 51.22
CA ARG A 216 -55.74 -20.94 52.57
C ARG A 216 -57.19 -21.02 53.04
N ILE A 217 -58.15 -20.62 52.20
CA ILE A 217 -59.58 -20.65 52.51
C ILE A 217 -60.08 -22.10 52.66
N GLU A 218 -59.60 -23.03 51.81
CA GLU A 218 -59.92 -24.46 51.93
C GLU A 218 -59.40 -25.03 53.26
N ALA A 219 -58.15 -24.75 53.64
CA ALA A 219 -57.59 -25.18 54.92
C ALA A 219 -58.28 -24.54 56.15
N GLU A 220 -58.64 -23.25 56.08
CA GLU A 220 -59.44 -22.56 57.11
C GLU A 220 -60.83 -23.20 57.26
N GLY A 221 -61.48 -23.56 56.15
CA GLY A 221 -62.78 -24.24 56.13
C GLY A 221 -62.73 -25.66 56.68
N GLU A 222 -61.71 -26.44 56.31
CA GLU A 222 -61.48 -27.79 56.86
C GLU A 222 -61.18 -27.74 58.36
N ALA A 223 -60.32 -26.82 58.81
CA ALA A 223 -60.01 -26.63 60.22
C ALA A 223 -61.26 -26.25 61.04
N ALA A 224 -62.09 -25.33 60.54
CA ALA A 224 -63.35 -24.96 61.17
C ALA A 224 -64.34 -26.14 61.24
N ALA A 225 -64.46 -26.93 60.16
CA ALA A 225 -65.32 -28.11 60.13
C ALA A 225 -64.87 -29.22 61.09
N ILE A 226 -63.55 -29.40 61.27
CA ILE A 226 -62.98 -30.33 62.26
C ILE A 226 -63.21 -29.82 63.68
N PHE A 227 -63.00 -28.52 63.93
CA PHE A 227 -63.23 -27.90 65.24
C PHE A 227 -64.67 -28.08 65.71
N VAL A 228 -65.66 -27.78 64.85
CA VAL A 228 -67.09 -27.94 65.20
C VAL A 228 -67.46 -29.39 65.52
N LYS A 229 -66.88 -30.37 64.82
CA LYS A 229 -67.08 -31.80 65.14
C LYS A 229 -66.51 -32.17 66.51
N LEU A 230 -65.25 -31.81 66.76
CA LEU A 230 -64.58 -32.12 68.04
C LEU A 230 -65.23 -31.39 69.22
N GLU A 231 -65.72 -30.16 69.03
CA GLU A 231 -66.46 -29.45 70.06
C GLU A 231 -67.82 -30.12 70.35
N ALA A 232 -68.55 -30.56 69.32
CA ALA A 232 -69.80 -31.30 69.50
C ALA A 232 -69.58 -32.65 70.22
N GLU A 233 -68.52 -33.38 69.87
CA GLU A 233 -68.11 -34.62 70.56
C GLU A 233 -67.73 -34.35 72.03
N ALA A 234 -66.93 -33.31 72.29
CA ALA A 234 -66.51 -32.93 73.64
C ALA A 234 -67.70 -32.51 74.53
N ARG A 235 -68.64 -31.71 73.99
CA ARG A 235 -69.87 -31.32 74.69
C ARG A 235 -70.76 -32.54 74.98
N GLY A 236 -70.95 -33.42 74.01
CA GLY A 236 -71.72 -34.65 74.19
C GLY A 236 -71.12 -35.60 75.25
N GLN A 237 -69.79 -35.78 75.23
CA GLN A 237 -69.10 -36.55 76.27
C GLN A 237 -69.20 -35.89 77.65
N TYR A 238 -69.08 -34.55 77.72
CA TYR A 238 -69.22 -33.80 78.96
C TYR A 238 -70.63 -33.94 79.56
N GLU A 239 -71.69 -33.80 78.76
CA GLU A 239 -73.08 -33.98 79.25
C GLU A 239 -73.33 -35.41 79.74
N ILE A 240 -72.83 -36.43 79.03
CA ILE A 240 -72.93 -37.84 79.46
C ILE A 240 -72.20 -38.06 80.80
N LEU A 241 -71.00 -37.50 80.97
CA LEU A 241 -70.22 -37.62 82.21
C LEU A 241 -70.87 -36.85 83.36
N ALA A 242 -71.37 -35.64 83.12
CA ALA A 242 -72.08 -34.83 84.10
C ALA A 242 -73.36 -35.55 84.59
N LYS A 243 -74.17 -36.11 83.68
CA LYS A 243 -75.37 -36.89 84.06
C LYS A 243 -75.06 -38.21 84.75
N LYS A 244 -73.92 -38.85 84.44
CA LYS A 244 -73.41 -39.98 85.25
C LYS A 244 -73.02 -39.53 86.65
N GLY A 245 -72.36 -38.38 86.79
CA GLY A 245 -72.04 -37.78 88.10
C GLY A 245 -73.27 -37.48 88.95
N GLU A 246 -74.28 -36.81 88.38
CA GLU A 246 -75.58 -36.58 89.03
C GLU A 246 -76.27 -37.89 89.44
N GLY A 247 -76.22 -38.92 88.58
CA GLY A 247 -76.79 -40.24 88.87
C GLY A 247 -76.10 -40.92 90.05
N LEU A 248 -74.76 -40.88 90.10
CA LEU A 248 -73.98 -41.40 91.22
C LEU A 248 -74.23 -40.65 92.52
N GLN A 249 -74.39 -39.32 92.49
CA GLN A 249 -74.78 -38.53 93.67
C GLN A 249 -76.13 -39.00 94.23
N ARG A 250 -77.15 -39.19 93.39
CA ARG A 250 -78.46 -39.70 93.84
C ARG A 250 -78.38 -41.10 94.47
N ILE A 251 -77.49 -41.97 93.97
CA ILE A 251 -77.25 -43.30 94.58
C ILE A 251 -76.59 -43.13 95.95
N ILE A 252 -75.62 -42.23 96.10
CA ILE A 252 -74.95 -41.91 97.37
C ILE A 252 -75.95 -41.40 98.41
N ASP A 253 -76.81 -40.45 98.02
CA ASP A 253 -77.85 -39.89 98.89
C ASP A 253 -78.87 -40.96 99.32
N ALA A 254 -79.32 -41.81 98.37
CA ALA A 254 -80.29 -42.87 98.64
C ALA A 254 -79.76 -43.99 99.55
N CYS A 255 -78.46 -44.29 99.49
CA CYS A 255 -77.84 -45.32 100.34
C CYS A 255 -77.50 -44.83 101.75
N GLY A 256 -77.80 -43.56 102.08
CA GLY A 256 -77.54 -42.98 103.40
C GLY A 256 -76.06 -42.72 103.71
N GLY A 257 -75.19 -42.72 102.70
CA GLY A 257 -73.76 -42.47 102.86
C GLY A 257 -72.89 -43.04 101.74
N ALA A 258 -71.74 -42.40 101.52
CA ALA A 258 -70.77 -42.80 100.49
C ALA A 258 -70.19 -44.20 100.72
N GLN A 259 -70.04 -44.63 101.99
CA GLN A 259 -69.52 -45.96 102.34
C GLN A 259 -70.47 -47.08 101.88
N GLN A 260 -71.77 -46.90 102.11
CA GLN A 260 -72.83 -47.83 101.76
C GLN A 260 -73.07 -47.86 100.25
N ALA A 261 -73.07 -46.69 99.59
CA ALA A 261 -73.15 -46.62 98.14
C ALA A 261 -71.93 -47.24 97.45
N PHE A 262 -70.72 -47.08 98.00
CA PHE A 262 -69.53 -47.78 97.50
C PHE A 262 -69.66 -49.29 97.66
N GLN A 263 -70.18 -49.80 98.79
CA GLN A 263 -70.46 -51.23 98.95
C GLN A 263 -71.49 -51.75 97.93
N LEU A 264 -72.56 -50.99 97.66
CA LEU A 264 -73.57 -51.36 96.66
C LEU A 264 -72.99 -51.35 95.24
N LEU A 265 -72.27 -50.29 94.85
CA LEU A 265 -71.62 -50.19 93.54
C LEU A 265 -70.51 -51.22 93.34
N LEU A 266 -69.76 -51.55 94.40
CA LEU A 266 -68.76 -52.62 94.36
C LEU A 266 -69.42 -53.98 94.18
N LEU A 267 -70.62 -54.19 94.75
CA LEU A 267 -71.39 -55.42 94.59
C LEU A 267 -72.03 -55.50 93.20
N GLU A 268 -72.53 -54.39 92.63
CA GLU A 268 -73.01 -54.29 91.25
C GLU A 268 -71.88 -54.49 90.22
N HIS A 269 -70.69 -53.95 90.49
CA HIS A 269 -69.53 -54.11 89.61
C HIS A 269 -68.70 -55.37 89.91
N LEU A 270 -69.08 -56.17 90.91
CA LEU A 270 -68.39 -57.42 91.26
C LEU A 270 -68.47 -58.43 90.12
N ASP A 271 -69.64 -58.55 89.47
CA ASP A 271 -69.80 -59.39 88.27
C ASP A 271 -68.91 -58.92 87.11
N LYS A 272 -68.77 -57.61 86.89
CA LYS A 272 -67.87 -57.05 85.87
C LYS A 272 -66.40 -57.29 86.18
N LEU A 273 -66.01 -57.16 87.46
CA LEU A 273 -64.65 -57.46 87.91
C LEU A 273 -64.36 -58.96 87.80
N ALA A 274 -65.32 -59.83 88.12
CA ALA A 274 -65.24 -61.27 87.95
C ALA A 274 -65.12 -61.66 86.46
N GLU A 275 -65.95 -61.08 85.57
CA GLU A 275 -65.85 -61.32 84.13
C GLU A 275 -64.50 -60.84 83.57
N THR A 276 -64.06 -59.63 83.92
CA THR A 276 -62.81 -59.05 83.41
C THR A 276 -61.58 -59.82 83.92
N SER A 277 -61.58 -60.26 85.18
CA SER A 277 -60.50 -61.07 85.75
C SER A 277 -60.51 -62.51 85.22
N ALA A 278 -61.68 -63.13 85.02
CA ALA A 278 -61.80 -64.41 84.33
C ALA A 278 -61.26 -64.34 82.89
N ARG A 279 -61.56 -63.24 82.18
CA ARG A 279 -61.07 -62.98 80.81
C ARG A 279 -59.56 -62.74 80.76
N ALA A 280 -59.00 -62.11 81.80
CA ALA A 280 -57.56 -61.95 81.96
C ALA A 280 -56.87 -63.30 82.24
N ILE A 281 -57.42 -64.12 83.14
CA ILE A 281 -56.90 -65.46 83.45
C ILE A 281 -57.01 -66.40 82.24
N SER A 282 -58.12 -66.36 81.49
CA SER A 282 -58.29 -67.20 80.28
C SER A 282 -57.30 -66.89 79.15
N ASN A 283 -56.68 -65.71 79.17
CA ASN A 283 -55.64 -65.33 78.22
C ASN A 283 -54.24 -65.81 78.62
N ILE A 284 -54.05 -66.42 79.80
CA ILE A 284 -52.75 -66.97 80.22
C ILE A 284 -52.63 -68.42 79.70
N LYS A 285 -52.02 -68.59 78.52
CA LYS A 285 -51.55 -69.88 78.02
C LYS A 285 -50.10 -70.13 78.45
N PHE A 286 -49.86 -71.21 79.19
CA PHE A 286 -48.51 -71.63 79.60
C PHE A 286 -47.94 -72.69 78.65
N ASP A 287 -47.25 -72.25 77.59
CA ASP A 287 -46.54 -73.15 76.67
C ASP A 287 -45.11 -73.46 77.15
N LYS A 288 -44.93 -74.70 77.63
CA LYS A 288 -43.68 -75.50 77.74
C LYS A 288 -42.34 -74.74 77.90
N VAL A 289 -41.96 -74.48 79.14
CA VAL A 289 -40.61 -73.99 79.50
C VAL A 289 -39.56 -75.08 79.29
N VAL A 290 -38.48 -74.76 78.55
CA VAL A 290 -37.30 -75.63 78.38
C VAL A 290 -36.06 -74.83 78.78
N VAL A 291 -35.39 -75.24 79.86
CA VAL A 291 -34.12 -74.64 80.32
C VAL A 291 -32.98 -75.60 79.97
N TRP A 292 -31.99 -75.12 79.23
CA TRP A 292 -30.71 -75.79 79.04
C TRP A 292 -29.70 -75.23 80.05
N GLU A 293 -29.05 -76.10 80.82
CA GLU A 293 -27.95 -75.76 81.70
C GLU A 293 -26.73 -76.59 81.28
N ASN A 294 -25.58 -75.93 81.08
CA ASN A 294 -24.33 -76.60 80.74
C ASN A 294 -23.15 -75.98 81.51
N GLY A 295 -22.50 -76.80 82.35
CA GLY A 295 -21.11 -76.62 82.78
C GLY A 295 -20.78 -75.37 83.60
N GLY A 296 -20.97 -75.41 84.91
CA GLY A 296 -20.49 -74.38 85.83
C GLY A 296 -19.04 -74.60 86.29
N ASN A 297 -18.32 -73.50 86.57
CA ASN A 297 -17.55 -73.29 87.80
C ASN A 297 -16.99 -71.84 87.86
N GLY A 298 -16.91 -71.17 89.01
CA GLY A 298 -17.27 -71.65 90.35
C GLY A 298 -17.65 -70.51 91.31
N ASN A 299 -18.95 -70.39 91.58
CA ASN A 299 -19.47 -69.82 92.84
C ASN A 299 -20.86 -70.39 93.21
N GLY A 300 -21.03 -71.71 93.13
CA GLY A 300 -22.13 -72.46 93.77
C GLY A 300 -23.58 -72.21 93.34
N THR A 301 -23.87 -71.20 92.51
CA THR A 301 -25.24 -70.83 92.12
C THR A 301 -25.53 -71.11 90.65
N THR A 302 -26.31 -72.17 90.43
CA THR A 302 -26.84 -72.60 89.13
C THR A 302 -27.83 -71.59 88.54
N ALA A 303 -27.92 -71.47 87.21
CA ALA A 303 -28.79 -70.51 86.52
C ALA A 303 -30.28 -70.61 86.92
N THR A 304 -30.74 -71.82 87.21
CA THR A 304 -32.09 -72.12 87.73
C THR A 304 -32.39 -71.41 89.06
N SER A 305 -31.37 -71.25 89.93
CA SER A 305 -31.48 -70.50 91.20
C SER A 305 -31.67 -69.00 90.95
N ASN A 306 -30.98 -68.44 89.95
CA ASN A 306 -31.11 -67.02 89.59
C ASN A 306 -32.48 -66.72 88.95
N PHE A 307 -33.05 -67.65 88.19
CA PHE A 307 -34.42 -67.52 87.67
C PHE A 307 -35.45 -67.53 88.81
N LEU A 308 -35.32 -68.45 89.78
CA LEU A 308 -36.21 -68.50 90.94
C LEU A 308 -36.09 -67.26 91.85
N GLN A 309 -34.88 -66.74 92.05
CA GLN A 309 -34.69 -65.45 92.74
C GLN A 309 -35.25 -64.26 91.94
N GLY A 310 -35.18 -64.30 90.61
CA GLY A 310 -35.83 -63.32 89.73
C GLY A 310 -37.36 -63.31 89.92
N LEU A 311 -37.99 -64.49 89.89
CA LEU A 311 -39.43 -64.65 90.05
C LEU A 311 -39.92 -64.20 91.45
N ALA A 312 -39.15 -64.49 92.50
CA ALA A 312 -39.42 -64.01 93.85
C ALA A 312 -39.30 -62.49 93.99
N ARG A 313 -38.54 -61.82 93.10
CA ARG A 313 -38.32 -60.36 93.09
C ARG A 313 -39.29 -59.62 92.16
N THR A 314 -40.01 -60.33 91.29
CA THR A 314 -41.10 -59.79 90.45
C THR A 314 -42.46 -59.74 91.12
N MET A 315 -42.59 -60.19 92.37
CA MET A 315 -43.73 -59.79 93.21
C MET A 315 -43.39 -58.48 93.93
N PRO A 316 -44.05 -57.35 93.61
CA PRO A 316 -43.99 -56.18 94.47
C PRO A 316 -44.50 -56.56 95.86
N PRO A 317 -43.94 -56.01 96.96
CA PRO A 317 -44.59 -56.09 98.25
C PRO A 317 -45.94 -55.38 98.12
N ILE A 318 -47.04 -56.14 98.17
CA ILE A 318 -48.41 -55.59 98.06
C ILE A 318 -48.66 -54.53 99.15
N MET A 319 -47.97 -54.66 100.29
CA MET A 319 -47.94 -53.69 101.39
C MET A 319 -47.24 -52.35 101.08
N GLN A 320 -46.42 -52.25 100.04
CA GLN A 320 -45.81 -50.98 99.61
C GLN A 320 -46.79 -50.18 98.73
N VAL A 321 -47.45 -50.85 97.77
CA VAL A 321 -48.40 -50.21 96.83
C VAL A 321 -49.69 -49.77 97.53
N MET A 322 -50.14 -50.50 98.56
CA MET A 322 -51.30 -50.12 99.37
C MET A 322 -51.07 -48.83 100.17
N LYS A 323 -49.80 -48.45 100.44
CA LYS A 323 -49.45 -47.25 101.21
C LYS A 323 -49.51 -45.97 100.35
N ASP A 324 -49.02 -46.04 99.12
CA ASP A 324 -48.79 -44.84 98.29
C ASP A 324 -50.02 -44.41 97.45
N ILE A 325 -51.09 -45.22 97.44
CA ILE A 325 -52.36 -44.92 96.71
C ILE A 325 -53.58 -44.85 97.66
N GLY A 326 -53.48 -45.36 98.90
CA GLY A 326 -54.63 -45.57 99.80
C GLY A 326 -54.87 -44.52 100.90
N GLY A 327 -53.86 -43.75 101.31
CA GLY A 327 -54.04 -42.56 102.15
C GLY A 327 -54.70 -42.73 103.53
N VAL A 328 -54.63 -43.91 104.17
CA VAL A 328 -55.17 -44.15 105.52
C VAL A 328 -54.12 -44.83 106.41
N GLU A 329 -53.92 -44.27 107.60
CA GLU A 329 -52.89 -44.67 108.57
C GLU A 329 -53.33 -45.91 109.38
N VAL A 330 -52.40 -46.84 109.63
CA VAL A 330 -52.63 -47.99 110.52
C VAL A 330 -51.79 -47.82 111.81
N PRO A 331 -52.38 -47.91 113.02
CA PRO A 331 -51.72 -47.54 114.28
C PRO A 331 -50.42 -48.30 114.63
N GLU A 332 -49.58 -47.66 115.47
CA GLU A 332 -48.16 -47.95 115.73
C GLU A 332 -47.77 -49.36 116.25
N TYR A 333 -48.71 -50.27 116.51
CA TYR A 333 -48.42 -51.54 117.19
C TYR A 333 -47.65 -52.59 116.35
N PHE A 334 -47.57 -52.42 115.03
CA PHE A 334 -46.77 -53.28 114.15
C PHE A 334 -45.34 -52.77 113.89
N ALA A 335 -44.94 -51.65 114.48
CA ALA A 335 -43.68 -50.95 114.17
C ALA A 335 -42.48 -51.34 115.07
N ARG A 336 -42.48 -52.51 115.72
CA ARG A 336 -41.37 -52.95 116.60
C ARG A 336 -41.05 -54.45 116.52
N LEU A 337 -40.30 -54.83 115.49
CA LEU A 337 -39.39 -56.00 115.50
C LEU A 337 -38.32 -55.85 114.39
N SER A 338 -37.44 -54.86 114.55
CA SER A 338 -36.11 -54.87 113.93
C SER A 338 -35.21 -55.93 114.60
N PRO A 339 -34.10 -56.36 113.97
CA PRO A 339 -32.86 -55.57 114.04
C PRO A 339 -32.17 -55.43 112.67
N GLU A 340 -31.86 -54.22 112.20
CA GLU A 340 -30.68 -53.40 112.56
C GLU A 340 -29.31 -53.99 112.17
N ALA A 341 -28.71 -53.40 111.13
CA ALA A 341 -27.26 -53.15 111.05
C ALA A 341 -27.02 -51.90 110.16
N ARG A 342 -26.15 -51.01 110.64
CA ARG A 342 -25.71 -49.74 110.02
C ARG A 342 -24.25 -49.92 109.54
N PRO A 343 -23.51 -48.91 109.04
CA PRO A 343 -23.86 -47.73 108.24
C PRO A 343 -22.97 -47.58 106.96
N ASP A 344 -23.11 -46.42 106.31
CA ASP A 344 -22.03 -45.53 105.81
C ASP A 344 -21.82 -45.32 104.30
N LYS A 345 -21.26 -44.14 103.96
CA LYS A 345 -21.31 -43.46 102.65
C LYS A 345 -19.98 -43.53 101.90
N SER A 346 -20.03 -43.66 100.56
CA SER A 346 -18.99 -43.13 99.67
C SER A 346 -19.44 -43.02 98.19
N ALA A 347 -19.05 -41.93 97.52
CA ALA A 347 -18.95 -41.69 96.06
C ALA A 347 -20.18 -42.01 95.15
N VAL A 348 -20.78 -41.09 94.36
CA VAL A 348 -20.30 -40.12 93.34
C VAL A 348 -20.03 -40.75 91.95
N ALA A 349 -20.54 -40.06 90.90
CA ALA A 349 -20.44 -40.30 89.44
C ALA A 349 -21.41 -41.33 88.80
N ALA A 350 -21.99 -41.13 87.60
CA ALA A 350 -22.12 -39.94 86.71
C ALA A 350 -23.16 -40.20 85.57
N GLY A 351 -23.55 -39.14 84.83
CA GLY A 351 -24.35 -39.17 83.57
C GLY A 351 -25.71 -38.45 83.67
N ASP A 352 -25.84 -37.15 83.37
CA ASP A 352 -25.95 -36.48 82.05
C ASP A 352 -27.27 -36.77 81.28
N GLY A 353 -28.04 -35.79 80.78
CA GLY A 353 -27.91 -34.32 80.83
C GLY A 353 -29.03 -33.62 80.03
N PRO A 354 -29.09 -32.26 80.01
CA PRO A 354 -29.35 -31.57 78.73
C PRO A 354 -28.50 -30.31 78.47
N THR A 355 -28.47 -29.89 77.21
CA THR A 355 -27.65 -28.87 76.50
C THR A 355 -28.19 -27.41 76.62
N PRO A 356 -27.56 -26.37 76.00
CA PRO A 356 -26.14 -26.07 75.73
C PRO A 356 -25.70 -24.64 76.19
N ALA A 357 -24.41 -24.29 76.02
CA ALA A 357 -23.80 -23.02 76.46
C ALA A 357 -23.49 -22.00 75.33
N PRO A 358 -23.20 -20.71 75.65
CA PRO A 358 -22.80 -19.67 74.68
C PRO A 358 -21.29 -19.30 74.67
N GLN A 359 -20.82 -18.80 73.51
CA GLN A 359 -19.66 -17.92 73.23
C GLN A 359 -18.22 -18.26 73.73
N THR A 360 -17.21 -18.24 72.82
CA THR A 360 -16.22 -17.13 72.67
C THR A 360 -14.99 -17.49 71.78
N ALA A 361 -14.26 -16.44 71.34
CA ALA A 361 -12.82 -16.37 70.99
C ALA A 361 -12.27 -16.64 69.54
N LYS A 362 -11.62 -15.57 69.02
CA LYS A 362 -10.51 -15.50 68.01
C LYS A 362 -9.16 -15.84 68.71
N PRO A 363 -7.94 -15.99 68.08
CA PRO A 363 -7.39 -15.18 66.94
C PRO A 363 -6.41 -15.92 65.94
N SER A 364 -6.26 -15.49 64.66
CA SER A 364 -5.22 -14.62 64.02
C SER A 364 -3.94 -15.27 63.43
N GLN A 365 -3.43 -14.68 62.32
CA GLN A 365 -2.07 -14.79 61.70
C GLN A 365 -1.81 -16.07 60.83
N THR A 366 -1.01 -16.09 59.73
CA THR A 366 -0.21 -15.07 58.99
C THR A 366 0.19 -15.54 57.55
N SER A 367 0.57 -14.59 56.66
CA SER A 367 1.48 -14.70 55.46
C SER A 367 1.19 -15.74 54.34
N SER A 368 1.26 -15.44 53.02
CA SER A 368 2.37 -14.82 52.28
C SER A 368 2.01 -14.34 50.85
N THR A 369 2.72 -13.33 50.34
CA THR A 369 2.74 -12.79 48.94
C THR A 369 4.21 -12.90 48.39
N PRO A 370 4.64 -12.46 47.18
CA PRO A 370 3.97 -11.95 45.96
C PRO A 370 4.50 -12.57 44.60
N PRO A 371 4.97 -11.85 43.53
CA PRO A 371 4.27 -11.59 42.23
C PRO A 371 5.16 -11.96 40.99
N PRO A 372 5.23 -11.24 39.82
CA PRO A 372 4.34 -10.34 39.03
C PRO A 372 4.07 -10.97 37.61
N PRO A 373 4.22 -10.37 36.38
CA PRO A 373 4.16 -8.98 35.86
C PRO A 373 3.41 -8.70 34.51
N LYS A 374 2.72 -7.54 34.45
CA LYS A 374 2.67 -6.52 33.34
C LYS A 374 2.20 -6.87 31.89
N LYS A 375 1.22 -6.08 31.38
CA LYS A 375 1.47 -4.80 30.64
C LYS A 375 0.20 -3.98 30.37
N GLU A 376 0.38 -2.66 30.28
CA GLU A 376 -0.59 -1.59 29.89
C GLU A 376 -0.54 -1.37 28.35
N PRO A 377 -1.49 -0.66 27.70
CA PRO A 377 -1.42 0.83 27.66
C PRO A 377 -2.78 1.59 27.56
N ARG A 378 -2.69 2.94 27.63
CA ARG A 378 -3.77 3.93 27.39
C ARG A 378 -4.01 4.20 25.88
N PRO A 379 -5.08 4.90 25.50
CA PRO A 379 -5.00 6.34 25.12
C PRO A 379 -5.99 7.21 25.93
N ALA A 380 -5.73 8.49 26.23
CA ALA A 380 -5.50 9.68 25.38
C ALA A 380 -6.82 10.30 24.87
#